data_AF-A0A1M6C1W3-F1
#
_entry.id   AF-A0A1M6C1W3-F1
#
_cell.length_a   1.000
_cell.length_b   1.000
_cell.length_c   1.000
_cell.angle_alpha   90.00
_cell.angle_beta   90.00
_cell.angle_gamma   90.00
#
_symmetry.space_group_name_H-M   'P 1'
#
loop_
_entity.id
_entity.type
_entity.pdbx_description
1 polymer ?
#
loop_
_entity_poly.entity_id
_entity_poly.type
_entity_poly.pdbx_seq_one_letter_code
_entity_poly.pdbx_strand_id
1 'polypeptide(L)'
;MIDAFASGLIWPAATLGLLGWVVPRLLSLVFPEGVRPLLALAALSILIMLGLGMATFAGIYLWRGVPLGALAEGGIGPALGHFLRLGAVSAMFWGPVLLLSVAGLPRGWVNETW
;
A
#
# COMPACT_ATOMS: atom_id res chain seq x y z
N MET A 1 16.39 20.39 -5.06
CA MET A 1 14.95 20.24 -4.69
C MET A 1 14.07 19.98 -5.91
N ILE A 2 14.22 20.76 -6.99
CA ILE A 2 13.49 20.55 -8.26
C ILE A 2 13.74 19.14 -8.83
N ASP A 3 14.96 18.62 -8.72
CA ASP A 3 15.30 17.27 -9.19
C ASP A 3 14.58 16.15 -8.44
N ALA A 4 14.12 16.34 -7.20
CA ALA A 4 13.37 15.31 -6.47
C ALA A 4 11.92 15.22 -6.97
N PHE A 5 11.36 16.34 -7.42
CA PHE A 5 10.08 16.40 -8.12
C PHE A 5 10.22 15.91 -9.58
N ALA A 6 11.35 16.21 -10.23
CA ALA A 6 11.64 15.79 -11.61
C ALA A 6 12.10 14.32 -11.73
N SER A 7 12.76 13.75 -10.71
CA SER A 7 13.23 12.34 -10.67
C SER A 7 12.11 11.34 -10.37
N GLY A 8 10.88 11.81 -10.17
CA GLY A 8 9.68 10.99 -10.13
C GLY A 8 9.53 10.11 -8.89
N LEU A 9 10.32 10.31 -7.84
CA LEU A 9 10.24 9.50 -6.61
C LEU A 9 9.28 10.09 -5.55
N ILE A 10 9.11 11.41 -5.52
CA ILE A 10 8.20 12.07 -4.58
C ILE A 10 6.75 11.64 -4.81
N TRP A 11 6.30 11.63 -6.07
CA TRP A 11 4.90 11.29 -6.39
C TRP A 11 4.50 9.88 -5.96
N PRO A 12 5.27 8.82 -6.25
CA PRO A 12 4.97 7.47 -5.78
C PRO A 12 5.01 7.36 -4.26
N ALA A 13 6.02 7.95 -3.62
CA ALA A 13 6.16 7.89 -2.17
C ALA A 13 4.99 8.61 -1.45
N ALA A 14 4.62 9.81 -1.91
CA ALA A 14 3.50 10.57 -1.36
C ALA A 14 2.16 9.85 -1.58
N THR A 15 1.94 9.29 -2.78
CA THR A 15 0.73 8.54 -3.11
C THR A 15 0.59 7.32 -2.22
N LEU A 16 1.65 6.52 -2.09
CA LEU A 16 1.63 5.31 -1.26
C LEU A 16 1.49 5.65 0.22
N GLY A 17 2.18 6.69 0.70
CA GLY A 17 2.02 7.18 2.08
C GLY A 17 0.57 7.57 2.39
N LEU A 18 -0.07 8.33 1.50
CA LEU A 18 -1.49 8.71 1.63
C LEU A 18 -2.39 7.48 1.62
N LEU A 19 -2.16 6.52 0.71
CA LEU A 19 -2.93 5.28 0.66
C LEU A 19 -2.77 4.45 1.93
N GLY A 20 -1.57 4.44 2.54
CA GLY A 20 -1.34 3.81 3.84
C GLY A 20 -2.23 4.35 4.94
N TRP A 21 -2.67 5.61 4.85
CA TRP A 21 -3.64 6.21 5.77
C TRP A 21 -5.10 5.96 5.37
N VAL A 22 -5.42 6.08 4.08
CA VAL A 22 -6.79 5.95 3.57
C VAL A 22 -7.30 4.50 3.70
N VAL A 23 -6.50 3.52 3.29
CA VAL A 23 -6.92 2.11 3.20
C VAL A 23 -7.45 1.56 4.53
N PRO A 24 -6.71 1.60 5.66
CA PRO A 24 -7.21 1.07 6.92
C PRO A 24 -8.43 1.83 7.46
N ARG A 25 -8.56 3.12 7.13
CA ARG A 25 -9.73 3.94 7.51
C ARG A 25 -10.98 3.57 6.73
N LEU A 26 -10.86 3.27 5.44
CA LEU A 26 -12.00 2.80 4.66
C LEU A 26 -12.43 1.41 5.09
N LEU A 27 -11.48 0.51 5.37
CA LEU A 27 -11.80 -0.81 5.88
C LEU A 27 -12.47 -0.78 7.26
N SER A 28 -12.09 0.16 8.13
CA SER A 28 -12.71 0.26 9.46
C SER A 28 -14.17 0.70 9.46
N LEU A 29 -14.69 1.18 8.31
CA LEU A 29 -16.12 1.45 8.16
C LEU A 29 -16.96 0.16 8.14
N VAL A 30 -16.35 -0.98 7.83
CA VAL A 30 -17.04 -2.28 7.65
C VAL A 30 -16.62 -3.28 8.73
N PHE A 31 -15.40 -3.17 9.25
CA PHE A 31 -14.90 -4.09 10.27
C PHE A 31 -15.46 -3.76 11.67
N PRO A 32 -15.87 -4.77 12.45
CA PRO A 32 -16.29 -4.57 13.83
C PRO A 32 -15.10 -4.19 14.72
N GLU A 33 -15.38 -3.62 15.89
CA GLU A 33 -14.37 -3.37 16.91
C GLU A 33 -13.91 -4.68 17.60
N GLY A 34 -12.62 -4.76 17.93
CA GLY A 34 -12.02 -5.88 18.66
C GLY A 34 -10.62 -6.21 18.18
N VAL A 35 -9.84 -6.93 18.99
CA VAL A 35 -8.44 -7.27 18.67
C VAL A 35 -8.34 -8.15 17.42
N ARG A 36 -9.12 -9.24 17.35
CA ARG A 36 -9.11 -10.15 16.18
C ARG A 36 -9.55 -9.45 14.90
N PRO A 37 -10.67 -8.69 14.86
CA PRO A 37 -11.02 -7.87 13.71
C PRO A 37 -9.94 -6.86 13.32
N LEU A 38 -9.27 -6.22 14.29
CA LEU A 38 -8.21 -5.25 14.02
C LEU A 38 -6.99 -5.90 13.35
N LEU A 39 -6.59 -7.09 13.81
CA LEU A 39 -5.51 -7.86 13.18
C LEU A 39 -5.90 -8.29 11.76
N ALA A 40 -7.14 -8.73 11.54
CA ALA A 40 -7.63 -9.08 10.22
C ALA A 40 -7.69 -7.86 9.27
N LEU A 41 -8.12 -6.70 9.78
CA LEU A 41 -8.10 -5.43 9.05
C LEU A 41 -6.68 -5.03 8.68
N ALA A 42 -5.73 -5.14 9.61
CA ALA A 42 -4.33 -4.83 9.35
C ALA A 42 -3.74 -5.74 8.27
N ALA A 43 -3.98 -7.06 8.36
CA ALA A 43 -3.55 -8.02 7.37
C ALA A 43 -4.17 -7.74 5.98
N LEU A 44 -5.47 -7.47 5.92
CA LEU A 44 -6.14 -7.12 4.67
C LEU A 44 -5.63 -5.80 4.10
N SER A 45 -5.38 -4.80 4.95
CA SER A 45 -4.79 -3.52 4.54
C SER A 45 -3.42 -3.72 3.90
N ILE A 46 -2.58 -4.60 4.46
CA ILE A 46 -1.27 -4.94 3.88
C ILE A 46 -1.44 -5.58 2.48
N LEU A 47 -2.37 -6.52 2.32
CA LEU A 47 -2.61 -7.16 1.02
C LEU A 47 -3.09 -6.14 -0.02
N ILE A 48 -3.99 -5.23 0.36
CA ILE A 48 -4.45 -4.14 -0.50
C ILE A 48 -3.29 -3.21 -0.85
N MET A 49 -2.46 -2.83 0.13
CA MET A 49 -1.30 -1.96 -0.11
C MET A 49 -0.26 -2.60 -1.02
N LEU A 50 -0.04 -3.91 -0.94
CA LEU A 50 0.81 -4.63 -1.89
C LEU A 50 0.24 -4.53 -3.31
N GLY A 51 -1.06 -4.78 -3.49
CA GLY A 51 -1.74 -4.64 -4.78
C GLY A 51 -1.69 -3.21 -5.33
N LEU A 52 -1.93 -2.21 -4.49
CA LEU A 52 -1.83 -0.79 -4.87
C LEU A 52 -0.40 -0.38 -5.19
N GLY A 53 0.59 -0.91 -4.46
CA GLY A 53 2.01 -0.75 -4.77
C GLY A 53 2.34 -1.29 -6.15
N MET A 54 1.94 -2.54 -6.43
CA MET A 54 2.10 -3.15 -7.75
C MET A 54 1.49 -2.29 -8.86
N ALA A 55 0.24 -1.85 -8.68
CA ALA A 55 -0.47 -1.01 -9.63
C ALA A 55 0.21 0.36 -9.84
N THR A 56 0.70 0.98 -8.76
CA THR A 56 1.40 2.26 -8.81
C THR A 56 2.68 2.15 -9.63
N PHE A 57 3.51 1.14 -9.36
CA PHE A 57 4.76 0.94 -10.12
C PHE A 57 4.51 0.52 -11.57
N ALA A 58 3.53 -0.34 -11.83
CA ALA A 58 3.12 -0.67 -13.19
C ALA A 58 2.68 0.60 -13.95
N GLY A 59 1.84 1.44 -13.33
CA GLY A 59 1.41 2.72 -13.90
C GLY A 59 2.57 3.67 -14.21
N ILE A 60 3.58 3.74 -13.33
CA ILE A 60 4.78 4.55 -13.57
C ILE A 60 5.57 4.03 -14.79
N TYR A 61 5.70 2.72 -14.94
CA TYR A 61 6.39 2.14 -16.08
C TYR A 61 5.66 2.46 -17.40
N LEU A 62 4.33 2.36 -17.40
CA LEU A 62 3.51 2.74 -18.55
C LEU A 62 3.62 4.23 -18.87
N TRP A 63 3.60 5.09 -17.85
CA TRP A 63 3.82 6.53 -18.03
C TRP A 63 5.18 6.79 -18.68
N ARG A 64 6.23 6.09 -18.25
CA ARG A 64 7.59 6.20 -18.83
C ARG A 64 7.71 5.64 -20.25
N GLY A 65 6.62 5.16 -20.85
CA GLY A 65 6.58 4.70 -22.24
C GLY A 65 6.93 3.22 -22.40
N VAL A 66 7.01 2.44 -21.31
CA VAL A 66 7.20 0.99 -21.43
C VAL A 66 5.90 0.36 -21.94
N PRO A 67 5.90 -0.37 -23.06
CA PRO A 67 4.68 -0.98 -23.58
C PRO A 67 4.21 -2.12 -22.68
N LEU A 68 2.89 -2.30 -22.55
CA LEU A 68 2.28 -3.34 -21.71
C LEU A 68 2.84 -4.75 -22.02
N GLY A 69 3.09 -5.06 -23.29
CA GLY A 69 3.66 -6.34 -23.70
C GLY A 69 5.07 -6.57 -23.15
N ALA A 70 5.88 -5.52 -23.03
CA ALA A 70 7.23 -5.61 -22.46
C ALA A 70 7.21 -5.86 -20.94
N LEU A 71 6.17 -5.38 -20.24
CA LEU A 71 6.02 -5.66 -18.80
C LEU A 71 5.81 -7.14 -18.49
N ALA A 72 5.31 -7.90 -19.45
CA ALA A 72 5.02 -9.33 -19.34
C ALA A 72 5.84 -10.20 -20.31
N GLU A 73 6.95 -9.67 -20.85
CA GLU A 73 7.77 -10.35 -21.86
C GLU A 73 8.36 -11.68 -21.35
N GLY A 74 8.64 -11.77 -20.04
CA GLY A 74 9.03 -13.00 -19.35
C GLY A 74 7.87 -13.86 -18.83
N GLY A 75 6.63 -13.52 -19.16
CA GLY A 75 5.41 -14.13 -18.63
C GLY A 75 4.82 -13.41 -17.41
N ILE A 76 3.56 -13.73 -17.11
CA ILE A 76 2.80 -13.09 -16.02
C ILE A 76 3.41 -13.37 -14.65
N GLY A 77 3.91 -14.58 -14.42
CA GLY A 77 4.52 -14.98 -13.13
C GLY A 77 5.71 -14.08 -12.75
N PRO A 78 6.74 -13.97 -13.60
CA PRO A 78 7.88 -13.07 -13.36
C PRO A 78 7.48 -11.60 -13.23
N ALA A 79 6.53 -11.13 -14.03
CA ALA A 79 6.00 -9.77 -13.93
C ALA A 79 5.36 -9.50 -12.56
N LEU A 80 4.48 -10.39 -12.11
CA LEU A 80 3.85 -10.30 -10.79
C LEU A 80 4.90 -10.34 -9.68
N GLY A 81 5.89 -11.24 -9.76
CA GLY A 81 6.98 -11.31 -8.79
C GLY A 81 7.80 -10.01 -8.71
N HIS A 82 8.11 -9.40 -9.86
CA HIS A 82 8.82 -8.12 -9.93
C HIS A 82 8.01 -7.00 -9.26
N PHE A 83 6.75 -6.82 -9.65
CA PHE A 83 5.92 -5.75 -9.09
C PHE A 83 5.58 -5.99 -7.62
N LEU A 84 5.39 -7.24 -7.20
CA LEU A 84 5.16 -7.58 -5.80
C LEU A 84 6.37 -7.19 -4.95
N ARG A 85 7.59 -7.48 -5.43
CA ARG A 85 8.83 -7.06 -4.76
C ARG A 85 8.91 -5.53 -4.67
N LEU A 86 8.57 -4.80 -5.73
CA LEU A 86 8.54 -3.33 -5.71
C LEU A 86 7.50 -2.81 -4.70
N GLY A 87 6.29 -3.37 -4.71
CA GLY A 87 5.23 -3.05 -3.75
C GLY A 87 5.66 -3.32 -2.30
N ALA A 88 6.31 -4.45 -2.03
CA ALA A 88 6.82 -4.82 -0.71
C ALA A 88 7.94 -3.89 -0.23
N VAL A 89 8.93 -3.58 -1.08
CA VAL A 89 10.02 -2.64 -0.72
C VAL A 89 9.45 -1.24 -0.45
N SER A 90 8.42 -0.83 -1.19
CA SER A 90 7.75 0.45 -0.96
C SER A 90 7.00 0.54 0.37
N ALA A 91 6.88 -0.56 1.13
CA ALA A 91 6.36 -0.54 2.50
C ALA A 91 7.14 0.37 3.44
N MET A 92 8.36 0.75 3.10
CA MET A 92 9.09 1.80 3.83
C MET A 92 8.35 3.16 3.81
N PHE A 93 7.55 3.42 2.78
CA PHE A 93 6.75 4.65 2.66
C PHE A 93 5.37 4.50 3.31
N TRP A 94 4.66 3.42 3.02
CA TRP A 94 3.27 3.27 3.46
C TRP A 94 3.11 2.47 4.76
N GLY A 95 4.05 1.59 5.10
CA GLY A 95 3.98 0.69 6.25
C GLY A 95 3.89 1.42 7.59
N PRO A 96 4.77 2.38 7.90
CA PRO A 96 4.67 3.18 9.13
C PRO A 96 3.35 3.95 9.22
N VAL A 97 2.90 4.54 8.11
CA VAL A 97 1.63 5.30 8.07
C VAL A 97 0.44 4.38 8.30
N LEU A 98 0.43 3.20 7.69
CA LEU A 98 -0.59 2.17 7.89
C LEU A 98 -0.61 1.71 9.35
N LEU A 99 0.54 1.42 9.92
CA LEU A 99 0.64 0.97 11.31
C LEU A 99 0.08 2.01 12.28
N LEU A 100 0.50 3.27 12.13
CA LEU A 100 -0.03 4.38 12.93
C LEU A 100 -1.54 4.58 12.72
N SER A 101 -2.00 4.41 11.48
CA SER A 101 -3.42 4.56 11.15
C SER A 101 -4.26 3.45 11.77
N VAL A 102 -3.79 2.19 11.75
CA VAL A 102 -4.44 1.05 12.41
C VAL A 102 -4.42 1.20 13.93
N ALA A 103 -3.29 1.61 14.51
CA ALA A 103 -3.16 1.81 15.95
C ALA A 103 -4.12 2.88 16.50
N GLY A 104 -4.47 3.88 15.67
CA GLY A 104 -5.44 4.92 16.02
C GLY A 104 -6.91 4.58 15.71
N LEU A 105 -7.23 3.37 15.24
CA LEU A 105 -8.61 2.98 14.95
C LEU A 105 -9.49 2.71 16.18
N PRO A 106 -9.00 2.09 17.27
CA PRO A 106 -9.83 1.81 18.42
C PRO A 106 -10.38 3.09 19.07
N ARG A 107 -11.72 3.27 19.06
CA ARG A 107 -12.37 4.47 19.61
C ARG A 107 -12.93 4.26 21.01
N GLY A 108 -13.39 3.04 21.30
CA GLY A 108 -14.10 2.69 22.55
C GLY A 108 -13.30 1.86 23.55
N TRP A 109 -12.00 1.64 23.34
CA TRP A 109 -11.17 0.80 24.24
C TRP A 109 -10.86 1.54 25.55
N VAL A 110 -11.83 1.52 26.47
CA VAL A 110 -11.71 2.02 27.84
C VAL A 110 -11.42 0.88 28.82
N ASN A 111 -11.93 -0.32 28.53
CA ASN A 111 -11.67 -1.55 29.29
C ASN A 111 -11.10 -2.63 28.36
N GLU A 112 -10.23 -3.49 28.90
CA GLU A 112 -9.66 -4.62 28.15
C GLU A 112 -10.75 -5.65 27.81
N THR A 113 -11.27 -5.61 26.59
CA THR A 113 -12.12 -6.66 26.05
C THR A 113 -11.26 -7.61 25.22
N TRP A 114 -10.89 -8.75 25.80
CA TRP A 114 -10.09 -9.82 25.19
C TRP A 114 -10.91 -10.68 24.23
#